data_AF-A0A967XS52-F1
#
_entry.id   AF-A0A967XS52-F1
#
_cell.length_a   1.000
_cell.length_b   1.000
_cell.length_c   1.000
_cell.angle_alpha   90.00
_cell.angle_beta   90.00
_cell.angle_gamma   90.00
#
_symmetry.space_group_name_H-M   'P 1'
#
loop_
_entity.id
_entity.type
_entity.pdbx_description
1 polymer ?
#
loop_
_entity_poly.entity_id
_entity_poly.type
_entity_poly.pdbx_seq_one_letter_code
_entity_poly.pdbx_strand_id
1 'polypeptide(L)'
;HAHAAEGIKQAILAGARSIEHGTFADEEAMDLMIEHDVYWVPTIYVGEYYIEAGSETEQMEKMIELSIKTQGAFEARVAEGVRKGV
;
A
#
# COMPACT_ATOMS: atom_id res chain seq x y z
N HIS A 1 -3.55 -7.30 4.46
CA HIS A 1 -2.12 -7.18 4.11
C HIS A 1 -1.94 -7.64 2.68
N ALA A 2 -1.80 -6.71 1.74
CA ALA A 2 -1.55 -7.01 0.33
C ALA A 2 -0.73 -5.87 -0.28
N HIS A 3 0.37 -6.20 -0.95
CA HIS A 3 1.26 -5.20 -1.56
C HIS A 3 1.10 -5.13 -3.07
N ALA A 4 1.15 -6.27 -3.77
CA ALA A 4 1.07 -6.33 -5.23
C ALA A 4 -0.38 -6.15 -5.73
N ALA A 5 -0.57 -5.39 -6.81
CA ALA A 5 -1.89 -5.11 -7.41
C ALA A 5 -2.75 -6.37 -7.61
N GLU A 6 -2.20 -7.43 -8.18
CA GLU A 6 -2.94 -8.67 -8.42
C GLU A 6 -3.49 -9.28 -7.12
N GLY A 7 -2.67 -9.32 -6.06
CA GLY A 7 -3.11 -9.82 -4.75
C GLY A 7 -4.15 -8.92 -4.08
N ILE A 8 -4.06 -7.60 -4.31
CA ILE A 8 -5.06 -6.64 -3.84
C ILE A 8 -6.41 -6.91 -4.52
N LYS A 9 -6.42 -7.01 -5.85
CA LYS A 9 -7.64 -7.28 -6.63
C LYS A 9 -8.28 -8.61 -6.23
N GLN A 10 -7.47 -9.66 -6.08
CA GLN A 10 -7.96 -10.97 -5.61
C GLN A 10 -8.56 -10.91 -4.20
N ALA A 11 -7.95 -10.14 -3.29
CA ALA A 11 -8.49 -9.96 -1.94
C ALA A 11 -9.84 -9.22 -1.96
N ILE A 12 -9.97 -8.16 -2.78
CA ILE A 12 -11.23 -7.43 -2.96
C ILE A 12 -12.32 -8.36 -3.49
N LEU A 13 -12.05 -9.08 -4.58
CA LEU A 13 -13.01 -10.01 -5.21
C LEU A 13 -13.39 -11.18 -4.28
N ALA A 14 -12.50 -11.57 -3.36
CA ALA A 14 -12.78 -12.58 -2.34
C ALA A 14 -13.62 -12.04 -1.15
N GLY A 15 -13.93 -10.74 -1.12
CA GLY A 15 -14.78 -10.11 -0.10
C GLY A 15 -14.02 -9.53 1.09
N ALA A 16 -12.73 -9.19 0.93
CA ALA A 16 -12.02 -8.43 1.96
C ALA A 16 -12.66 -7.04 2.14
N ARG A 17 -12.79 -6.59 3.40
CA ARG A 17 -13.37 -5.28 3.73
C ARG A 17 -12.35 -4.16 3.82
N SER A 18 -11.07 -4.50 4.00
CA SER A 18 -9.98 -3.54 3.95
C SER A 18 -8.75 -4.11 3.28
N ILE A 19 -7.95 -3.23 2.70
CA ILE A 19 -6.62 -3.52 2.17
C ILE A 19 -5.59 -2.76 2.99
N GLU A 20 -4.82 -3.51 3.76
CA GLU A 20 -3.67 -2.99 4.52
C GLU A 20 -2.44 -2.86 3.62
N HIS A 21 -1.73 -1.73 3.77
CA HIS A 21 -0.60 -1.28 2.96
C HIS A 21 -1.01 -0.88 1.54
N GLY A 22 -1.19 -1.83 0.62
CA GLY A 22 -1.51 -1.52 -0.77
C GLY A 22 -0.38 -0.81 -1.53
N THR A 23 0.89 -1.08 -1.22
CA THR A 23 2.06 -0.33 -1.74
C THR A 23 2.08 -0.18 -3.27
N PHE A 24 1.58 -1.20 -3.98
CA PHE A 24 1.52 -1.23 -5.44
C PHE A 24 0.09 -1.33 -5.96
N ALA A 25 -0.89 -0.76 -5.25
CA ALA A 25 -2.25 -0.60 -5.78
C ALA A 25 -2.20 0.19 -7.11
N ASP A 26 -2.86 -0.32 -8.14
CA ASP A 26 -3.03 0.34 -9.43
C ASP A 26 -4.45 0.94 -9.53
N GLU A 27 -4.71 1.61 -10.64
CA GLU A 27 -6.00 2.25 -10.92
C GLU A 27 -7.16 1.25 -10.87
N GLU A 28 -7.00 0.05 -11.45
CA GLU A 28 -8.00 -1.00 -11.42
C GLU A 28 -8.31 -1.46 -9.98
N ALA A 29 -7.28 -1.62 -9.15
CA ALA A 29 -7.48 -1.94 -7.74
C ALA A 29 -8.26 -0.85 -7.00
N MET A 30 -7.99 0.43 -7.26
CA MET A 30 -8.74 1.54 -6.66
C MET A 30 -10.21 1.55 -7.10
N ASP A 31 -10.45 1.34 -8.39
CA ASP A 31 -11.82 1.32 -8.94
C ASP A 31 -12.61 0.14 -8.33
N LEU A 32 -11.97 -1.03 -8.17
CA LEU A 32 -12.57 -2.18 -7.47
C LEU A 32 -12.83 -1.90 -5.99
N MET A 33 -11.94 -1.17 -5.30
CA MET A 33 -12.19 -0.80 -3.89
C MET A 33 -13.48 0.04 -3.76
N ILE A 34 -13.70 0.97 -4.69
CA ILE A 34 -14.92 1.80 -4.74
C ILE A 34 -16.15 0.93 -5.03
N GLU A 35 -16.08 0.09 -6.06
CA GLU A 35 -17.20 -0.76 -6.47
C GLU A 35 -17.66 -1.70 -5.34
N HIS A 36 -16.72 -2.19 -4.54
CA HIS A 36 -16.97 -3.18 -3.49
C HIS A 36 -17.03 -2.61 -2.06
N ASP A 37 -17.01 -1.28 -1.87
CA ASP A 37 -17.01 -0.62 -0.54
C ASP A 37 -15.87 -1.12 0.38
N VAL A 38 -14.66 -1.25 -0.21
CA VAL A 38 -13.45 -1.72 0.48
C VAL A 38 -12.59 -0.55 0.91
N TYR A 39 -12.22 -0.51 2.18
CA TYR A 39 -11.39 0.55 2.74
C TYR A 39 -9.91 0.34 2.40
N TRP A 40 -9.21 1.39 2.02
CA TRP A 40 -7.74 1.35 1.92
C TRP A 40 -7.10 1.89 3.21
N VAL A 41 -6.33 1.05 3.88
CA VAL A 41 -5.54 1.41 5.07
C VAL A 41 -4.04 1.43 4.69
N PRO A 42 -3.51 2.56 4.19
CA PRO A 42 -2.20 2.58 3.55
C PRO A 42 -1.02 2.50 4.50
N THR A 43 -1.18 2.78 5.80
CA THR A 43 -0.07 2.75 6.77
C THR A 43 1.15 3.59 6.36
N ILE A 44 0.91 4.78 5.79
CA ILE A 44 1.91 5.64 5.11
C ILE A 44 3.17 5.87 5.97
N TYR A 45 3.01 6.03 7.29
CA TYR A 45 4.09 6.31 8.21
C TYR A 45 5.11 5.16 8.40
N VAL A 46 4.76 3.91 8.08
CA VAL A 46 5.61 2.75 8.39
C VAL A 46 6.97 2.82 7.68
N GLY A 47 7.01 3.28 6.44
CA GLY A 47 8.27 3.43 5.70
C GLY A 47 9.20 4.46 6.36
N GLU A 48 8.65 5.63 6.70
CA GLU A 48 9.38 6.71 7.36
C GLU A 48 9.92 6.29 8.74
N TYR A 49 9.07 5.64 9.55
CA TYR A 49 9.48 5.13 10.87
C TYR A 49 10.73 4.27 10.81
N TYR A 50 10.81 3.31 9.88
CA TYR A 50 11.95 2.41 9.80
C TYR A 50 13.17 3.05 9.12
N ILE A 51 12.98 4.01 8.21
CA ILE A 51 14.08 4.81 7.67
C ILE A 51 14.79 5.57 8.80
N GLU A 52 14.02 6.13 9.74
CA GLU A 52 14.55 6.86 10.89
C GLU A 52 15.13 5.95 11.98
N ALA A 53 14.44 4.85 12.30
CA ALA A 53 14.87 3.91 13.33
C ALA A 53 16.14 3.14 12.95
N GLY A 54 16.41 3.00 11.65
CA GLY A 54 17.52 2.22 11.15
C GLY A 54 17.28 0.71 11.24
N SER A 55 18.36 -0.07 11.08
CA SER A 55 18.28 -1.53 11.00
C SER A 55 19.31 -2.23 11.87
N GLU A 56 18.92 -3.38 12.42
CA GLU A 56 19.81 -4.36 13.08
C GLU A 56 19.88 -5.70 12.31
N THR A 57 19.14 -5.83 11.20
CA THR A 57 19.04 -7.09 10.42
C THR A 57 19.08 -6.84 8.91
N GLU A 58 19.62 -7.79 8.14
CA GLU A 58 19.68 -7.70 6.68
C GLU A 58 18.28 -7.59 6.04
N GLN A 59 17.28 -8.25 6.62
CA GLN A 59 15.89 -8.18 6.16
C GLN A 59 15.33 -6.76 6.30
N MET A 60 15.64 -6.10 7.41
CA MET A 60 15.20 -4.73 7.67
C MET A 60 15.96 -3.74 6.77
N GLU A 61 17.25 -3.95 6.49
CA GLU A 61 18.00 -3.14 5.51
C GLU A 61 17.36 -3.18 4.13
N LYS A 62 17.00 -4.37 3.65
CA LYS A 62 16.30 -4.54 2.35
C LYS A 62 14.93 -3.86 2.34
N MET A 63 14.21 -3.90 3.45
CA MET A 63 12.91 -3.25 3.57
C MET A 63 13.05 -1.72 3.57
N ILE A 64 14.04 -1.17 4.27
CA ILE A 64 14.37 0.26 4.27
C ILE A 64 14.78 0.72 2.87
N GLU A 65 15.66 -0.02 2.19
CA GLU A 65 16.07 0.28 0.81
C GLU A 65 14.87 0.32 -0.13
N LEU A 66 13.97 -0.67 -0.03
CA LEU A 66 12.74 -0.70 -0.82
C LEU A 66 11.81 0.47 -0.47
N SER A 67 11.68 0.82 0.80
CA SER A 67 10.87 1.95 1.27
C SER A 67 11.37 3.26 0.67
N ILE A 68 12.68 3.54 0.76
CA ILE A 68 13.31 4.72 0.15
C ILE A 68 13.02 4.78 -1.36
N LYS A 69 13.12 3.64 -2.05
CA LYS A 69 12.90 3.57 -3.51
C LYS A 69 11.44 3.80 -3.91
N THR A 70 10.48 3.40 -3.07
CA THR A 70 9.07 3.30 -3.45
C THR A 70 8.17 4.32 -2.77
N GLN A 71 8.61 4.97 -1.68
CA GLN A 71 7.80 5.83 -0.84
C GLN A 71 7.10 6.95 -1.60
N GLY A 72 7.84 7.73 -2.41
CA GLY A 72 7.22 8.84 -3.16
C GLY A 72 6.16 8.37 -4.16
N ALA A 73 6.36 7.22 -4.81
CA ALA A 73 5.36 6.65 -5.70
C ALA A 73 4.15 6.09 -4.93
N PHE A 74 4.38 5.53 -3.75
CA PHE A 74 3.32 5.05 -2.87
C PHE A 74 2.46 6.21 -2.35
N GLU A 75 3.07 7.28 -1.84
CA GLU A 75 2.38 8.50 -1.40
C GLU A 75 1.55 9.13 -2.53
N ALA A 76 2.10 9.19 -3.75
CA ALA A 76 1.38 9.72 -4.91
C ALA A 76 0.11 8.91 -5.24
N ARG A 77 0.19 7.57 -5.16
CA ARG A 77 -0.96 6.68 -5.37
C ARG A 77 -1.99 6.79 -4.25
N VAL A 78 -1.55 6.89 -3.01
CA VAL A 78 -2.48 7.12 -1.89
C VAL A 78 -3.20 8.45 -2.06
N ALA A 79 -2.49 9.50 -2.46
CA ALA A 79 -3.12 10.78 -2.76
C ALA A 79 -4.11 10.70 -3.93
N GLU A 80 -3.85 9.84 -4.91
CA GLU A 80 -4.80 9.55 -5.99
C GLU A 80 -6.05 8.81 -5.50
N GLY A 81 -5.88 7.74 -4.71
CA GLY A 81 -6.99 7.00 -4.11
C GLY A 81 -7.90 7.90 -3.29
N VAL A 82 -7.33 8.77 -2.45
CA VAL A 82 -8.09 9.77 -1.68
C VAL A 82 -8.88 10.71 -2.59
N ARG A 83 -8.32 11.14 -3.74
CA ARG A 83 -9.05 11.98 -4.71
C ARG A 83 -10.17 11.23 -5.42
N LYS A 84 -10.00 9.92 -5.66
CA LYS A 84 -11.03 9.06 -6.27
C LYS A 84 -12.17 8.71 -5.29
N GLY A 85 -11.92 8.83 -3.99
CA GLY A 85 -12.90 8.50 -2.96
C GLY A 85 -12.79 7.07 -2.44
N VAL A 86 -11.60 6.47 -2.57
CA VAL A 86 -11.21 5.25 -1.84
C VAL A 86 -10.93 5.58 -0.37
#